data_AF-A0A1B6HSJ5-F1
#
_entry.id   AF-A0A1B6HSJ5-F1
#
_cell.length_a   1.000
_cell.length_b   1.000
_cell.length_c   1.000
_cell.angle_alpha   90.00
_cell.angle_beta   90.00
_cell.angle_gamma   90.00
#
_symmetry.space_group_name_H-M   'P 1'
#
loop_
_entity.id
_entity.type
_entity.pdbx_description
1 polymer ?
#
loop_
_entity_poly.entity_id
_entity_poly.type
_entity_poly.pdbx_seq_one_letter_code
_entity_poly.pdbx_strand_id
1 'polypeptide(L)'
;SLSTIHGVKGISWGNYVGSPSDSTPSVTWQQQHRTPVASLVPLLTNDVFGLAPSTTLLLAYSKEKTLSLVAAGGTCVLGAALVSWGHPDGIIRAKLKKEQPPYPAIRPPRCGGPVTQCVSVPDCSQLWLGYATGKILVYRYKFKPSKGTLEFSPEPIELLGHNTAILSLTLCRAYSVALSGSRDGSAILWDLNRLSYVRSLPNISLPVSLTCVSEVSGDLVTVGN
;
A
#
# COMPACT_ATOMS: atom_id res chain seq x y z
N SER A 1 -34.67 -13.00 8.70
CA SER A 1 -33.89 -14.19 8.29
C SER A 1 -33.36 -13.93 6.90
N LEU A 2 -32.08 -14.17 6.64
CA LEU A 2 -31.49 -14.04 5.31
C LEU A 2 -31.70 -15.36 4.57
N SER A 3 -32.59 -15.37 3.60
CA SER A 3 -32.85 -16.52 2.73
C SER A 3 -31.75 -16.64 1.67
N THR A 4 -31.11 -17.81 1.59
CA THR A 4 -30.13 -18.17 0.57
C THR A 4 -30.82 -18.21 -0.79
N ILE A 5 -30.35 -17.40 -1.74
CA ILE A 5 -30.86 -17.40 -3.12
C ILE A 5 -30.17 -18.57 -3.84
N HIS A 6 -30.92 -19.57 -4.31
CA HIS A 6 -30.39 -20.80 -4.94
C HIS A 6 -29.88 -20.62 -6.39
N GLY A 7 -29.63 -19.38 -6.81
CA GLY A 7 -29.10 -19.03 -8.14
C GLY A 7 -29.94 -17.97 -8.84
N VAL A 8 -29.26 -17.17 -9.68
CA VAL A 8 -29.89 -16.14 -10.50
C VAL A 8 -29.82 -16.60 -11.96
N LYS A 9 -30.98 -16.77 -12.60
CA LYS A 9 -31.09 -17.13 -14.02
C LYS A 9 -31.23 -15.85 -14.84
N GLY A 10 -30.32 -15.61 -15.80
CA GLY A 10 -30.37 -14.44 -16.70
C GLY A 10 -29.37 -13.32 -16.40
N ILE A 11 -28.37 -13.54 -15.54
CA ILE A 11 -27.23 -12.62 -15.45
C ILE A 11 -26.33 -12.84 -16.67
N SER A 12 -26.19 -11.81 -17.50
CA SER A 12 -25.11 -11.70 -18.46
C SER A 12 -23.83 -11.31 -17.70
N TRP A 13 -22.89 -12.24 -17.57
CA TRP A 13 -21.56 -11.90 -17.06
C TRP A 13 -20.87 -10.93 -18.02
N GLY A 14 -20.22 -9.90 -17.48
CA GLY A 14 -19.43 -8.98 -18.30
C GLY A 14 -18.25 -9.69 -18.97
N ASN A 15 -17.65 -9.04 -19.97
CA ASN A 15 -16.44 -9.56 -20.62
C ASN A 15 -15.22 -9.27 -19.73
N TYR A 16 -14.78 -10.25 -18.96
CA TYR A 16 -13.57 -10.21 -18.16
C TYR A 16 -12.89 -11.58 -18.10
N VAL A 17 -11.59 -11.62 -17.84
CA VAL A 17 -10.82 -12.88 -17.78
C VAL A 17 -11.37 -13.78 -16.66
N GLY A 18 -11.86 -14.96 -17.03
CA GLY A 18 -12.51 -15.89 -16.09
C GLY A 18 -14.02 -15.66 -15.91
N SER A 19 -14.66 -14.88 -16.79
CA SER A 19 -16.11 -14.83 -16.89
C SER A 19 -16.69 -16.24 -17.02
N PRO A 20 -17.70 -16.63 -16.23
CA PRO A 20 -18.34 -17.94 -16.35
C PRO A 20 -18.97 -18.21 -17.72
N SER A 21 -19.19 -17.16 -18.52
CA SER A 21 -19.66 -17.26 -19.90
C SER A 21 -18.57 -17.59 -20.90
N ASP A 22 -17.29 -17.39 -20.55
CA ASP A 22 -16.14 -17.56 -21.43
C ASP A 22 -15.43 -18.90 -21.16
N SER A 23 -14.67 -19.38 -22.15
CA SER A 23 -13.82 -20.56 -21.96
C SER A 23 -12.82 -20.35 -20.82
N THR A 24 -12.52 -21.41 -20.07
CA THR A 24 -11.52 -21.37 -18.99
C THR A 24 -10.21 -20.75 -19.49
N PRO A 25 -9.70 -19.71 -18.83
CA PRO A 25 -8.50 -19.02 -19.29
C PRO A 25 -7.30 -19.97 -19.28
N SER A 26 -6.53 -19.97 -20.36
CA SER A 26 -5.27 -20.71 -20.44
C SER A 26 -4.13 -19.86 -19.87
N VAL A 27 -3.39 -20.39 -18.90
CA VAL A 27 -2.17 -19.76 -18.40
C VAL A 27 -1.05 -20.00 -19.40
N THR A 28 -0.57 -18.93 -20.02
CA THR A 28 0.60 -18.99 -20.90
C THR A 28 1.78 -18.30 -20.21
N TRP A 29 2.90 -19.02 -20.07
CA TRP A 29 4.14 -18.41 -19.66
C TRP A 29 4.60 -17.44 -20.75
N GLN A 30 4.75 -16.16 -20.41
CA GLN A 30 5.17 -15.12 -21.35
C GLN A 30 6.65 -14.77 -21.17
N GLN A 31 7.05 -14.47 -19.93
CA GLN A 31 8.39 -13.99 -19.64
C GLN A 31 8.79 -14.30 -18.19
N GLN A 32 10.06 -14.64 -18.00
CA GLN A 32 10.65 -14.73 -16.66
C GLN A 32 11.22 -13.38 -16.23
N HIS A 33 10.74 -12.85 -15.12
CA HIS A 33 11.33 -11.68 -14.48
C HIS A 33 12.54 -12.10 -13.63
N ARG A 34 13.59 -11.28 -13.64
CA ARG A 34 14.81 -11.53 -12.83
C ARG A 34 14.55 -11.44 -11.32
N THR A 35 13.52 -10.71 -10.92
CA THR A 35 13.16 -10.50 -9.52
C THR A 35 11.75 -11.04 -9.30
N PRO A 36 11.51 -11.84 -8.24
CA PRO A 36 10.17 -12.31 -7.94
C PRO A 36 9.24 -11.14 -7.65
N VAL A 37 8.02 -11.20 -8.18
CA VAL A 37 6.96 -10.24 -7.90
C VAL A 37 6.22 -10.71 -6.65
N ALA A 38 6.23 -9.90 -5.59
CA ALA A 38 5.58 -10.18 -4.32
C ALA A 38 4.19 -9.53 -4.22
N SER A 39 3.98 -8.38 -4.85
CA SER A 39 2.69 -7.69 -4.86
C SER A 39 2.47 -6.89 -6.14
N LEU A 40 1.20 -6.56 -6.39
CA LEU A 40 0.76 -5.79 -7.55
C LEU A 40 0.07 -4.52 -7.08
N VAL A 41 0.37 -3.39 -7.72
CA VAL A 41 -0.27 -2.10 -7.44
C VAL A 41 -0.98 -1.61 -8.70
N PRO A 42 -2.32 -1.56 -8.71
CA PRO A 42 -3.06 -1.00 -9.83
C PRO A 42 -2.88 0.53 -9.89
N LEU A 43 -2.71 1.06 -11.10
CA LEU A 43 -2.56 2.50 -11.35
C LEU A 43 -3.82 3.06 -12.03
N LEU A 44 -4.07 4.36 -11.85
CA LEU A 44 -5.16 5.07 -12.53
C LEU A 44 -4.95 5.21 -14.04
N THR A 45 -3.74 4.90 -14.53
CA THR A 45 -3.41 4.82 -15.97
C THR A 45 -3.86 3.51 -16.62
N ASN A 46 -4.52 2.61 -15.86
CA ASN A 46 -4.83 1.22 -16.23
C ASN A 46 -3.60 0.30 -16.34
N ASP A 47 -2.42 0.78 -15.95
CA ASP A 47 -1.24 -0.05 -15.78
C ASP A 47 -1.25 -0.77 -14.42
N VAL A 48 -0.51 -1.87 -14.31
CA VAL A 48 -0.27 -2.57 -13.04
C VAL A 48 1.23 -2.61 -12.78
N PHE A 49 1.64 -2.20 -11.59
CA PHE A 49 3.04 -2.19 -11.17
C PHE A 49 3.36 -3.41 -10.31
N GLY A 50 4.33 -4.23 -10.74
CA GLY A 50 4.84 -5.35 -9.95
C GLY A 50 5.93 -4.90 -8.97
N LEU A 51 5.77 -5.28 -7.70
CA LEU A 51 6.72 -4.96 -6.64
C LEU A 51 7.47 -6.21 -6.18
N ALA A 52 8.76 -6.05 -5.93
CA ALA A 52 9.58 -7.09 -5.33
C ALA A 52 9.33 -7.16 -3.80
N PRO A 53 9.73 -8.25 -3.12
CA PRO A 53 9.72 -8.30 -1.67
C PRO A 53 10.43 -7.10 -1.04
N SER A 54 9.91 -6.61 0.08
CA SER A 54 10.45 -5.44 0.78
C SER A 54 10.58 -4.18 -0.09
N THR A 55 9.62 -3.99 -1.00
CA THR A 55 9.48 -2.76 -1.79
C THR A 55 8.05 -2.20 -1.77
N THR A 56 7.92 -0.88 -1.89
CA THR A 56 6.65 -0.16 -1.97
C THR A 56 6.74 0.94 -3.02
N LEU A 57 5.61 1.28 -3.63
CA LEU A 57 5.53 2.34 -4.62
C LEU A 57 5.09 3.64 -3.97
N LEU A 58 5.87 4.70 -4.15
CA LEU A 58 5.41 6.07 -3.97
C LEU A 58 4.93 6.58 -5.32
N LEU A 59 3.76 7.20 -5.34
CA LEU A 59 3.17 7.69 -6.58
C LEU A 59 2.33 8.92 -6.29
N ALA A 60 2.43 9.92 -7.15
CA ALA A 60 1.53 11.06 -7.16
C ALA A 60 0.97 11.24 -8.57
N TYR A 61 -0.32 11.58 -8.66
CA TYR A 61 -0.95 11.91 -9.92
C TYR A 61 -1.10 13.42 -10.07
N SER A 62 -0.99 13.90 -11.30
CA SER A 62 -1.44 15.24 -11.66
C SER A 62 -2.89 15.13 -12.11
N LYS A 63 -3.74 15.99 -11.54
CA LYS A 63 -5.09 16.21 -12.04
C LYS A 63 -5.03 17.45 -12.93
N GLU A 64 -4.88 17.26 -14.24
CA GLU A 64 -5.13 18.37 -15.17
C GLU A 64 -6.61 18.75 -15.10
N LYS A 65 -6.90 19.94 -14.56
CA LYS A 65 -8.22 20.56 -14.67
C LYS A 65 -8.34 21.18 -16.06
N THR A 66 -8.73 20.39 -17.05
CA THR A 66 -9.06 20.95 -18.37
C THR A 66 -10.48 21.53 -18.32
N LEU A 67 -10.60 22.85 -18.41
CA LEU A 67 -11.86 23.61 -18.60
C LEU A 67 -12.43 23.41 -20.03
N SER A 68 -12.47 22.19 -20.55
CA SER A 68 -12.97 21.94 -21.91
C SER A 68 -13.90 20.73 -21.95
N LEU A 69 -15.13 20.96 -22.40
CA LEU A 69 -16.27 20.04 -22.40
C LEU A 69 -16.12 18.82 -23.34
N VAL A 70 -14.92 18.57 -23.92
CA VAL A 70 -14.71 17.53 -24.94
C VAL A 70 -13.44 16.68 -24.72
N ALA A 71 -12.77 16.77 -23.56
CA ALA A 71 -11.70 15.83 -23.22
C ALA A 71 -11.83 15.39 -21.76
N ALA A 72 -12.09 14.11 -21.54
CA ALA A 72 -11.92 13.50 -20.22
C ALA A 72 -10.47 13.75 -19.79
N GLY A 73 -10.26 14.62 -18.79
CA GLY A 73 -8.93 15.02 -18.33
C GLY A 73 -8.08 13.80 -18.00
N GLY A 74 -7.01 13.59 -18.77
CA GLY A 74 -6.12 12.45 -18.60
C GLY A 74 -5.41 12.54 -17.25
N THR A 75 -5.62 11.56 -16.37
CA THR A 75 -4.82 11.47 -15.14
C THR A 75 -3.40 11.06 -15.55
N CYS A 76 -2.42 11.94 -15.34
CA CYS A 76 -1.02 11.64 -15.64
C CYS A 76 -0.21 11.46 -14.35
N VAL A 77 0.84 10.64 -14.41
CA VAL A 77 1.72 10.42 -13.25
C VAL A 77 2.61 11.65 -13.07
N LEU A 78 2.46 12.35 -11.94
CA LEU A 78 3.29 13.49 -11.57
C LEU A 78 4.69 13.05 -11.13
N GLY A 79 4.76 11.92 -10.44
CA GLY A 79 6.01 11.35 -9.96
C GLY A 79 5.82 9.95 -9.42
N ALA A 80 6.85 9.11 -9.59
CA ALA A 80 6.91 7.75 -9.10
C ALA A 80 8.28 7.48 -8.47
N ALA A 81 8.31 6.71 -7.39
CA ALA A 81 9.54 6.19 -6.82
C ALA A 81 9.32 4.80 -6.23
N LEU A 82 10.23 3.89 -6.52
CA LEU A 82 10.30 2.61 -5.83
C LEU A 82 11.12 2.78 -4.55
N VAL A 83 10.54 2.41 -3.42
CA VAL A 83 11.20 2.44 -2.11
C VAL A 83 11.50 1.01 -1.67
N SER A 84 12.69 0.76 -1.13
CA SER A 84 13.08 -0.54 -0.58
C SER A 84 13.63 -0.42 0.84
N TRP A 85 13.40 -1.46 1.65
CA TRP A 85 13.82 -1.56 3.05
C TRP A 85 14.32 -2.98 3.38
N GLY A 86 14.74 -3.19 4.63
CA GLY A 86 15.25 -4.49 5.10
C GLY A 86 16.73 -4.74 4.77
N HIS A 87 17.43 -3.71 4.30
CA HIS A 87 18.87 -3.77 4.06
C HIS A 87 19.65 -3.92 5.39
N PRO A 88 20.83 -4.55 5.40
CA PRO A 88 21.62 -4.76 6.63
C PRO A 88 21.99 -3.49 7.39
N ASP A 89 22.09 -2.35 6.68
CA ASP A 89 22.38 -1.05 7.28
C ASP A 89 21.14 -0.33 7.85
N GLY A 90 19.94 -0.89 7.64
CA GLY A 90 18.67 -0.31 8.06
C GLY A 90 18.23 0.92 7.26
N ILE A 91 18.95 1.28 6.19
CA ILE A 91 18.65 2.47 5.41
C ILE A 91 17.53 2.16 4.40
N ILE A 92 16.52 3.05 4.37
CA ILE A 92 15.47 3.00 3.36
C ILE A 92 15.98 3.72 2.12
N ARG A 93 15.93 3.03 0.98
CA ARG A 93 16.44 3.53 -0.30
C ARG A 93 15.29 3.85 -1.24
N ALA A 94 15.45 4.87 -2.08
CA ALA A 94 14.49 5.22 -3.11
C ALA A 94 15.14 5.19 -4.50
N LYS A 95 14.33 4.93 -5.53
CA LYS A 95 14.73 4.92 -6.93
C LYS A 95 13.60 5.52 -7.78
N LEU A 96 13.84 6.67 -8.40
CA LEU A 96 12.84 7.39 -9.21
C LEU A 96 12.84 6.95 -10.69
N LYS A 97 14.00 6.56 -11.20
CA LYS A 97 14.19 6.20 -12.63
C LYS A 97 14.77 4.81 -12.74
N LYS A 98 14.35 4.05 -13.75
CA LYS A 98 14.81 2.67 -14.01
C LYS A 98 16.33 2.57 -14.13
N GLU A 99 16.96 3.53 -14.81
CA GLU A 99 18.41 3.53 -15.07
C GLU A 99 19.24 4.05 -13.88
N GLN A 100 18.60 4.68 -12.88
CA GLN A 100 19.32 5.25 -11.74
C GLN A 100 19.60 4.18 -10.66
N PRO A 101 20.77 4.17 -10.02
CA PRO A 101 20.96 3.38 -8.81
C PRO A 101 20.06 3.90 -7.67
N PRO A 102 19.54 3.00 -6.79
CA PRO A 102 18.85 3.44 -5.58
C PRO A 102 19.76 4.31 -4.70
N TYR A 103 19.22 5.38 -4.13
CA TYR A 103 19.94 6.28 -3.22
C TYR A 103 19.37 6.19 -1.79
N PRO A 104 20.17 6.51 -0.75
CA PRO A 104 19.70 6.49 0.63
C PRO A 104 18.70 7.63 0.86
N ALA A 105 17.42 7.29 1.03
CA ALA A 105 16.32 8.24 1.09
C ALA A 105 15.95 8.63 2.53
N ILE A 106 15.85 7.65 3.42
CA ILE A 106 15.56 7.86 4.84
C ILE A 106 16.54 7.01 5.66
N ARG A 107 17.11 7.62 6.70
CA ARG A 107 17.79 6.89 7.78
C ARG A 107 16.82 6.81 8.95
N PRO A 108 16.00 5.74 9.05
CA PRO A 108 15.00 5.65 10.09
C PRO A 108 15.66 5.66 11.47
N PRO A 109 15.06 6.32 12.47
CA PRO A 109 15.52 6.24 13.85
C PRO A 109 15.59 4.78 14.31
N ARG A 110 16.61 4.44 15.10
CA ARG A 110 16.74 3.12 15.73
C ARG A 110 15.85 3.06 16.96
N CYS A 111 14.56 2.79 16.74
CA CYS A 111 13.55 2.70 17.79
C CYS A 111 13.60 1.37 18.58
N GLY A 112 14.79 0.91 18.97
CA GLY A 112 14.99 -0.35 19.69
C GLY A 112 14.83 -1.63 18.84
N GLY A 113 14.64 -1.51 17.52
CA GLY A 113 14.52 -2.64 16.60
C GLY A 113 14.46 -2.20 15.14
N PRO A 114 14.53 -3.16 14.19
CA PRO A 114 14.47 -2.85 12.76
C PRO A 114 13.04 -2.48 12.31
N VAL A 115 12.97 -1.87 11.13
CA VAL A 115 11.72 -1.69 10.37
C VAL A 115 11.28 -3.06 9.85
N THR A 116 10.07 -3.48 10.20
CA THR A 116 9.45 -4.75 9.79
C THR A 116 8.52 -4.56 8.60
N GLN A 117 7.86 -3.42 8.50
CA GLN A 117 6.90 -3.10 7.45
C GLN A 117 7.14 -1.70 6.90
N CYS A 118 6.93 -1.49 5.61
CA CYS A 118 7.07 -0.19 4.95
C CYS A 118 6.07 -0.10 3.80
N VAL A 119 5.07 0.77 3.94
CA VAL A 119 3.90 0.77 3.04
C VAL A 119 3.55 2.19 2.62
N SER A 120 3.20 2.33 1.35
CA SER A 120 2.56 3.51 0.77
C SER A 120 1.52 3.04 -0.25
N VAL A 121 0.53 3.88 -0.51
CA VAL A 121 -0.47 3.64 -1.56
C VAL A 121 -0.52 4.83 -2.51
N PRO A 122 -0.92 4.63 -3.76
CA PRO A 122 -0.95 5.70 -4.75
C PRO A 122 -1.63 6.99 -4.27
N ASP A 123 -0.88 8.08 -4.45
CA ASP A 123 -1.29 9.47 -4.23
C ASP A 123 -1.64 9.80 -2.75
N CYS A 124 -1.34 8.91 -1.78
CA CYS A 124 -1.54 9.21 -0.35
C CYS A 124 -0.52 10.19 0.24
N SER A 125 0.59 10.48 -0.45
CA SER A 125 1.68 11.36 0.00
C SER A 125 2.35 10.98 1.33
N GLN A 126 2.19 9.72 1.77
CA GLN A 126 2.67 9.20 3.04
C GLN A 126 3.42 7.88 2.87
N LEU A 127 4.48 7.69 3.65
CA LEU A 127 5.22 6.44 3.80
C LEU A 127 5.17 6.01 5.26
N TRP A 128 4.56 4.84 5.51
CA TRP A 128 4.34 4.29 6.84
C TRP A 128 5.38 3.22 7.13
N LEU A 129 6.09 3.33 8.26
CA LEU A 129 7.09 2.38 8.71
C LEU A 129 6.60 1.70 9.99
N GLY A 130 6.43 0.39 9.97
CA GLY A 130 6.19 -0.42 11.16
C GLY A 130 7.50 -0.97 11.72
N TYR A 131 7.64 -0.96 13.04
CA TYR A 131 8.84 -1.42 13.73
C TYR A 131 8.62 -2.72 14.50
N ALA A 132 9.73 -3.42 14.75
CA ALA A 132 9.77 -4.60 15.62
C ALA A 132 9.37 -4.31 17.08
N THR A 133 9.37 -3.03 17.50
CA THR A 133 8.96 -2.58 18.83
C THR A 133 7.48 -2.20 18.93
N GLY A 134 6.73 -2.23 17.83
CA GLY A 134 5.32 -1.79 17.81
C GLY A 134 5.12 -0.31 17.52
N LYS A 135 6.21 0.48 17.44
CA LYS A 135 6.12 1.85 16.94
C LYS A 135 5.79 1.87 15.45
N ILE A 136 5.03 2.88 15.05
CA ILE A 136 4.80 3.22 13.65
C ILE A 136 5.27 4.65 13.42
N LEU A 137 6.08 4.87 12.38
CA LEU A 137 6.51 6.20 11.95
C LEU A 137 5.90 6.53 10.59
N VAL A 138 5.37 7.75 10.45
CA VAL A 138 4.78 8.22 9.20
C VAL A 138 5.58 9.40 8.66
N TYR A 139 6.19 9.21 7.51
CA TYR A 139 6.85 10.28 6.74
C TYR A 139 5.89 10.81 5.69
N ARG A 140 5.83 12.13 5.53
CA ARG A 140 5.19 12.73 4.35
C ARG A 140 6.23 12.89 3.26
N TYR A 141 5.83 12.69 2.01
CA TYR A 141 6.72 12.91 0.87
C TYR A 141 6.10 13.83 -0.17
N LYS A 142 6.95 14.51 -0.94
CA LYS A 142 6.55 15.34 -2.07
C LYS A 142 7.52 15.11 -3.23
N PHE A 143 6.96 14.89 -4.42
CA PHE A 143 7.72 14.95 -5.66
C PHE A 143 7.93 16.41 -6.06
N LYS A 144 9.13 16.73 -6.54
CA LYS A 144 9.45 18.00 -7.18
C LYS A 144 9.84 17.74 -8.64
N PRO A 145 8.86 17.66 -9.57
CA PRO A 145 9.11 17.31 -10.96
C PRO A 145 10.14 18.23 -11.63
N SER A 146 10.12 19.52 -11.32
CA SER A 146 11.08 20.52 -11.83
C SER A 146 12.54 20.22 -11.47
N LYS A 147 12.77 19.58 -10.33
CA LYS A 147 14.11 19.17 -9.88
C LYS A 147 14.38 17.69 -10.12
N GLY A 148 13.36 16.91 -10.49
CA GLY A 148 13.43 15.46 -10.57
C GLY A 148 13.75 14.80 -9.22
N THR A 149 13.36 15.41 -8.10
CA THR A 149 13.67 14.93 -6.74
C THR A 149 12.43 14.49 -5.98
N LEU A 150 12.67 13.64 -4.98
CA LEU A 150 11.70 13.22 -3.96
C LEU A 150 12.21 13.69 -2.61
N GLU A 151 11.38 14.43 -1.89
CA GLU A 151 11.71 14.94 -0.56
C GLU A 151 10.76 14.34 0.49
N PHE A 152 11.33 13.96 1.63
CA PHE A 152 10.58 13.49 2.81
C PHE A 152 10.56 14.59 3.88
N SER A 153 9.53 14.57 4.73
CA SER A 153 9.49 15.40 5.93
C SER A 153 10.68 15.06 6.83
N PRO A 154 11.37 16.06 7.42
CA PRO A 154 12.52 15.82 8.27
C PRO A 154 12.13 15.09 9.56
N GLU A 155 10.97 15.44 10.12
CA GLU A 155 10.41 14.80 11.30
C GLU A 155 9.23 13.91 10.90
N PRO A 156 9.25 12.62 11.26
CA PRO A 156 8.10 11.75 11.11
C PRO A 156 7.09 11.98 12.23
N ILE A 157 5.84 11.58 11.98
CA ILE A 157 4.83 11.49 13.03
C ILE A 157 4.91 10.09 13.65
N GLU A 158 4.95 10.02 14.98
CA GLU A 158 4.93 8.76 15.71
C GLU A 158 3.49 8.34 16.05
N LEU A 159 3.12 7.11 15.70
CA LEU A 159 1.87 6.48 16.10
C LEU A 159 2.21 5.36 17.10
N LEU A 160 1.64 5.47 18.29
CA LEU A 160 1.89 4.56 19.41
C LEU A 160 0.58 3.85 19.78
N GLY A 161 0.64 2.54 19.99
CA GLY A 161 -0.53 1.74 20.36
C GLY A 161 -0.27 0.24 20.44
N HIS A 162 0.73 -0.26 19.71
CA HIS A 162 1.18 -1.65 19.81
C HIS A 162 2.35 -1.78 20.79
N ASN A 163 2.40 -2.93 21.48
CA ASN A 163 3.45 -3.22 22.45
C ASN A 163 4.54 -4.13 21.87
N THR A 164 4.29 -4.71 20.70
CA THR A 164 5.16 -5.69 20.06
C THR A 164 5.21 -5.47 18.55
N ALA A 165 6.04 -6.26 17.85
CA ALA A 165 6.35 -6.07 16.44
C ALA A 165 5.10 -5.89 15.56
N ILE A 166 5.14 -4.85 14.71
CA ILE A 166 4.20 -4.68 13.62
C ILE A 166 4.47 -5.75 12.57
N LEU A 167 3.49 -6.60 12.32
CA LEU A 167 3.60 -7.71 11.37
C LEU A 167 2.91 -7.40 10.05
N SER A 168 1.85 -6.58 10.07
CA SER A 168 1.14 -6.15 8.87
C SER A 168 0.71 -4.68 8.95
N LEU A 169 0.72 -4.01 7.80
CA LEU A 169 0.25 -2.63 7.62
C LEU A 169 -0.49 -2.53 6.29
N THR A 170 -1.70 -1.99 6.31
CA THR A 170 -2.51 -1.72 5.11
C THR A 170 -3.01 -0.30 5.16
N LEU A 171 -2.92 0.44 4.05
CA LEU A 171 -3.52 1.77 3.91
C LEU A 171 -4.68 1.67 2.94
N CYS A 172 -5.79 2.32 3.26
CA CYS A 172 -6.94 2.46 2.39
C CYS A 172 -7.27 3.94 2.22
N ARG A 173 -6.99 4.46 1.03
CA ARG A 173 -7.19 5.88 0.78
C ARG A 173 -8.65 6.24 0.55
N ALA A 174 -9.42 5.36 -0.08
CA ALA A 174 -10.86 5.56 -0.31
C ALA A 174 -11.61 5.89 0.99
N TYR A 175 -11.25 5.22 2.09
CA TYR A 175 -11.82 5.45 3.42
C TYR A 175 -10.93 6.31 4.33
N SER A 176 -9.78 6.76 3.84
CA SER A 176 -8.80 7.54 4.61
C SER A 176 -8.41 6.89 5.94
N VAL A 177 -8.21 5.57 5.94
CA VAL A 177 -7.81 4.78 7.12
C VAL A 177 -6.58 3.93 6.86
N ALA A 178 -5.85 3.62 7.92
CA ALA A 178 -4.81 2.60 7.94
C ALA A 178 -5.15 1.53 8.97
N LEU A 179 -4.79 0.28 8.69
CA LEU A 179 -4.94 -0.84 9.60
C LEU A 179 -3.56 -1.45 9.87
N SER A 180 -3.18 -1.54 11.13
CA SER A 180 -1.97 -2.21 11.58
C SER A 180 -2.32 -3.49 12.34
N GLY A 181 -1.50 -4.52 12.16
CA GLY A 181 -1.57 -5.79 12.89
C GLY A 181 -0.25 -6.08 13.60
N SER A 182 -0.33 -6.53 14.84
CA SER A 182 0.82 -6.75 15.74
C SER A 182 0.96 -8.21 16.16
N ARG A 183 2.18 -8.57 16.59
CA ARG A 183 2.52 -9.90 17.11
C ARG A 183 1.75 -10.27 18.38
N ASP A 184 1.30 -9.29 19.16
CA ASP A 184 0.49 -9.47 20.38
C ASP A 184 -1.00 -9.76 20.10
N GLY A 185 -1.38 -9.93 18.83
CA GLY A 185 -2.75 -10.21 18.42
C GLY A 185 -3.66 -8.99 18.35
N SER A 186 -3.15 -7.80 18.66
CA SER A 186 -3.89 -6.56 18.47
C SER A 186 -3.84 -6.08 17.02
N ALA A 187 -4.93 -5.48 16.58
CA ALA A 187 -4.99 -4.71 15.34
C ALA A 187 -5.61 -3.33 15.63
N ILE A 188 -5.05 -2.28 15.03
CA ILE A 188 -5.45 -0.89 15.29
C ILE A 188 -5.77 -0.19 13.98
N LEU A 189 -6.92 0.48 13.96
CA LEU A 189 -7.35 1.37 12.90
C LEU A 189 -6.89 2.80 13.21
N TRP A 190 -6.32 3.46 12.21
CA TRP A 190 -5.78 4.82 12.28
C TRP A 190 -6.42 5.72 11.21
N ASP A 191 -6.45 7.02 11.47
CA ASP A 191 -6.92 8.04 10.53
C ASP A 191 -5.75 8.51 9.65
N LEU A 192 -5.86 8.42 8.33
CA LEU A 192 -4.81 8.84 7.40
C LEU A 192 -4.67 10.37 7.26
N ASN A 193 -5.71 11.14 7.57
CA ASN A 193 -5.70 12.60 7.45
C ASN A 193 -5.06 13.24 8.68
N ARG A 194 -5.50 12.81 9.86
CA ARG A 194 -5.07 13.32 11.17
C ARG A 194 -3.83 12.61 11.69
N LEU A 195 -3.53 11.41 11.18
CA LEU A 195 -2.46 10.54 11.70
C LEU A 195 -2.65 10.31 13.20
N SER A 196 -3.82 9.75 13.54
CA SER A 196 -4.25 9.53 14.91
C SER A 196 -4.96 8.19 15.07
N TYR A 197 -4.99 7.67 16.29
CA TYR A 197 -5.76 6.49 16.66
C TYR A 197 -7.26 6.69 16.37
N VAL A 198 -7.91 5.66 15.82
CA VAL A 198 -9.38 5.62 15.64
C VAL A 198 -9.98 4.61 16.59
N ARG A 199 -9.58 3.34 16.47
CA ARG A 199 -10.03 2.25 17.35
C ARG A 199 -9.14 1.01 17.26
N SER A 200 -9.13 0.20 18.31
CA SER A 200 -8.62 -1.18 18.27
C SER A 200 -9.71 -2.15 17.81
N LEU A 201 -9.33 -3.15 17.02
CA LEU A 201 -10.17 -4.30 16.69
C LEU A 201 -10.09 -5.35 17.82
N PRO A 202 -11.06 -6.28 17.89
CA PRO A 202 -10.99 -7.39 18.84
C PRO A 202 -9.65 -8.13 18.73
N ASN A 203 -8.99 -8.36 19.85
CA ASN A 203 -7.75 -9.11 19.89
C ASN A 203 -8.04 -10.58 19.57
N ILE A 204 -7.33 -11.15 18.61
CA ILE A 204 -7.54 -12.53 18.13
C ILE A 204 -6.61 -13.56 18.81
N SER A 205 -5.82 -13.13 19.80
CA SER A 205 -4.86 -13.92 20.58
C SER A 205 -3.80 -14.69 19.75
N LEU A 206 -3.67 -14.35 18.47
CA LEU A 206 -2.69 -14.87 17.53
C LEU A 206 -1.99 -13.71 16.84
N PRO A 207 -0.68 -13.81 16.51
CA PRO A 207 0.03 -12.78 15.78
C PRO A 207 -0.70 -12.36 14.49
N VAL A 208 -1.07 -11.08 14.36
CA VAL A 208 -1.82 -10.58 13.18
C VAL A 208 -0.89 -10.41 11.99
N SER A 209 -0.67 -11.50 11.26
CA SER A 209 0.28 -11.57 10.15
C SER A 209 -0.19 -10.89 8.88
N LEU A 210 -1.50 -10.78 8.66
CA LEU A 210 -2.07 -10.08 7.50
C LEU A 210 -3.23 -9.19 7.92
N THR A 211 -3.33 -8.05 7.23
CA THR A 211 -4.44 -7.11 7.32
C THR A 211 -4.90 -6.76 5.91
N CYS A 212 -6.17 -6.43 5.75
CA CYS A 212 -6.71 -5.91 4.52
C CYS A 212 -7.85 -4.94 4.83
N VAL A 213 -8.02 -3.93 3.97
CA VAL A 213 -9.15 -3.00 4.01
C VAL A 213 -9.71 -2.91 2.60
N SER A 214 -11.00 -3.20 2.45
CA SER A 214 -11.70 -3.11 1.17
C SER A 214 -11.82 -1.64 0.73
N GLU A 215 -11.31 -1.30 -0.45
CA GLU A 215 -11.47 0.05 -1.00
C GLU A 215 -12.92 0.34 -1.46
N VAL A 216 -13.78 -0.68 -1.56
CA VAL A 216 -15.17 -0.56 -2.03
C VAL A 216 -16.18 -0.51 -0.88
N SER A 217 -16.00 -1.36 0.13
CA SER A 217 -16.95 -1.49 1.25
C SER A 217 -16.42 -0.92 2.57
N GLY A 218 -15.09 -0.77 2.70
CA GLY A 218 -14.47 -0.35 3.96
C GLY A 218 -14.38 -1.48 4.99
N ASP A 219 -14.73 -2.71 4.60
CA ASP A 219 -14.59 -3.88 5.47
C ASP A 219 -13.13 -4.13 5.84
N LEU A 220 -12.92 -4.53 7.09
CA LEU A 220 -11.61 -4.78 7.68
C LEU A 220 -11.44 -6.28 7.90
N VAL A 221 -10.32 -6.83 7.43
CA VAL A 221 -9.98 -8.23 7.63
C VAL A 221 -8.63 -8.33 8.32
N THR A 222 -8.54 -9.21 9.32
CA THR A 222 -7.30 -9.60 10.00
C THR A 222 -7.14 -11.10 9.91
N VAL A 223 -5.90 -11.56 9.75
CA VAL A 223 -5.56 -13.00 9.78
C VAL A 223 -4.45 -13.19 10.80
N GLY A 224 -4.62 -14.17 11.68
CA GLY A 224 -3.64 -14.57 12.66
C GLY A 224 -3.05 -15.95 12.35
N ASN A 225 -1.73 -16.12 12.53
CA ASN A 225 -1.05 -17.41 12.44
C ASN A 225 0.13 -17.54 13.39
#